data_AF-A0A1R3I934-F1
#
_entry.id   AF-A0A1R3I934-F1
#
_cell.length_a   1.000
_cell.length_b   1.000
_cell.length_c   1.000
_cell.angle_alpha   90.00
_cell.angle_beta   90.00
_cell.angle_gamma   90.00
#
_symmetry.space_group_name_H-M   'P 1'
#
loop_
_entity.id
_entity.type
_entity.pdbx_description
1 polymer ?
#
loop_
_entity_poly.entity_id
_entity_poly.type
_entity_poly.pdbx_seq_one_letter_code
_entity_poly.pdbx_strand_id
1 'polypeptide(L)'
;MALAISDELLGIFVPILVYWIYSGIYMAFGTSLDNYKLHSEEDEKHKNLVSKWQVLRGVLLTQSLQAFGAFLLFMATGENEKTEDSASAATKPTSFIVIEGLLIDTVGGAVAFVLSGMSLRTSIFFFSFVSIKIVDDHCGFSLPGNPIHFFFKNNAVYHDVHHQNYGAKYNFSQPFFVMWDKILGTYMPYSLEKRIEGGFEVRPAKEFKDD
;
A
#
# COMPACT_ATOMS: atom_id res chain seq x y z
N MET A 1 26.58 -10.31 25.17
CA MET A 1 25.86 -9.03 25.29
C MET A 1 24.93 -8.94 24.08
N ALA A 2 23.62 -9.02 24.29
CA ALA A 2 22.66 -8.73 23.22
C ALA A 2 22.69 -7.21 23.00
N LEU A 3 22.89 -6.77 21.76
CA LEU A 3 22.74 -5.36 21.39
C LEU A 3 21.27 -5.00 21.60
N ALA A 4 20.95 -4.24 22.64
CA ALA A 4 19.60 -3.75 22.86
C ALA A 4 19.30 -2.71 21.77
N ILE A 5 18.48 -3.09 20.79
CA ILE A 5 17.99 -2.19 19.74
C ILE A 5 16.91 -1.30 20.38
N SER A 6 16.96 0.01 20.12
CA SER A 6 15.98 0.96 20.67
C SER A 6 14.62 0.82 20.00
N ASP A 7 13.54 1.17 20.71
CA ASP A 7 12.18 1.08 20.17
C ASP A 7 12.00 2.02 18.95
N GLU A 8 12.77 3.12 18.87
CA GLU A 8 12.75 4.05 17.74
C GLU A 8 13.35 3.41 16.48
N LEU A 9 14.48 2.73 16.64
CA LEU A 9 15.10 1.97 15.55
C LEU A 9 14.18 0.84 15.09
N LEU A 10 13.50 0.15 16.02
CA LEU A 10 12.50 -0.85 15.66
C LEU A 10 11.31 -0.21 14.92
N GLY A 11 10.83 0.95 15.37
CA GLY A 11 9.78 1.74 14.72
C GLY A 11 10.09 2.09 13.28
N ILE A 12 11.35 2.39 12.97
CA ILE A 12 11.80 2.72 11.62
C ILE A 12 11.96 1.47 10.75
N PHE A 13 12.68 0.45 11.24
CA PHE A 13 13.15 -0.64 10.39
C PHE A 13 12.22 -1.86 10.34
N VAL A 14 11.39 -2.10 11.38
CA VAL A 14 10.52 -3.29 11.40
C VAL A 14 9.46 -3.26 10.28
N PRO A 15 8.72 -2.16 10.03
CA PRO A 15 7.75 -2.12 8.94
C PRO A 15 8.39 -2.35 7.56
N ILE A 16 9.59 -1.80 7.34
CA ILE A 16 10.38 -2.01 6.11
C ILE A 16 10.77 -3.48 5.98
N LEU A 17 11.27 -4.11 7.04
CA LEU A 17 11.62 -5.53 7.03
C LEU A 17 10.39 -6.39 6.74
N VAL A 18 9.24 -6.08 7.34
CA VAL A 18 7.97 -6.76 7.11
C VAL A 18 7.53 -6.64 5.65
N TYR A 19 7.65 -5.46 5.04
CA TYR A 19 7.40 -5.26 3.61
C TYR A 19 8.24 -6.24 2.75
N TRP A 20 9.54 -6.35 3.01
CA TRP A 20 10.43 -7.22 2.23
C TRP A 20 10.13 -8.70 2.44
N ILE A 21 9.85 -9.11 3.67
CA ILE A 21 9.48 -10.50 3.99
C ILE A 21 8.16 -10.86 3.29
N TYR A 22 7.13 -10.03 3.45
CA TYR A 22 5.80 -10.32 2.91
C TYR A 22 5.79 -10.27 1.37
N SER A 23 6.50 -9.32 0.75
CA SER A 23 6.71 -9.31 -0.71
C SER A 23 7.50 -10.54 -1.17
N GLY A 24 8.51 -10.93 -0.41
CA GLY A 24 9.34 -12.12 -0.66
C GLY A 24 8.54 -13.42 -0.67
N ILE A 25 7.49 -13.53 0.15
CA ILE A 25 6.58 -14.68 0.15
C ILE A 25 5.88 -14.81 -1.22
N TYR A 26 5.31 -13.73 -1.75
CA TYR A 26 4.68 -13.75 -3.08
C TYR A 26 5.67 -14.14 -4.19
N MET A 27 6.91 -13.64 -4.11
CA MET A 27 7.97 -14.03 -5.05
C MET A 27 8.34 -15.51 -4.93
N ALA A 28 8.40 -16.04 -3.71
CA ALA A 28 8.77 -17.43 -3.46
C ALA A 28 7.72 -18.42 -4.01
N PHE A 29 6.45 -18.07 -3.94
CA PHE A 29 5.37 -18.90 -4.50
C PHE A 29 5.25 -18.79 -6.03
N GLY A 30 5.73 -17.69 -6.63
CA GLY A 30 6.00 -17.58 -8.07
C GLY A 30 4.87 -18.11 -8.97
N THR A 31 5.22 -19.03 -9.88
CA THR A 31 4.28 -19.64 -10.84
C THR A 31 3.20 -20.51 -10.19
N SER A 32 3.38 -20.94 -8.94
CA SER A 32 2.34 -21.67 -8.21
C SER A 32 1.08 -20.82 -7.98
N LEU A 33 1.20 -19.49 -8.13
CA LEU A 33 0.10 -18.54 -7.98
C LEU A 33 -0.51 -18.07 -9.31
N ASP A 34 -0.08 -18.60 -10.45
CA ASP A 34 -0.54 -18.13 -11.78
C ASP A 34 -2.07 -18.24 -11.93
N ASN A 35 -2.67 -19.27 -11.34
CA ASN A 35 -4.13 -19.48 -11.32
C ASN A 35 -4.91 -18.45 -10.48
N TYR A 36 -4.20 -17.57 -9.75
CA TYR A 36 -4.80 -16.55 -8.88
C TYR A 36 -4.46 -15.13 -9.33
N LYS A 37 -3.69 -14.93 -10.39
CA LYS A 37 -3.34 -13.61 -10.93
C LYS A 37 -4.55 -12.85 -11.44
N LEU A 38 -4.59 -11.54 -11.17
CA LEU A 38 -5.62 -10.63 -11.70
C LEU A 38 -5.32 -10.17 -13.13
N HIS A 39 -4.05 -10.19 -13.54
CA HIS A 39 -3.62 -9.81 -14.89
C HIS A 39 -3.10 -11.00 -15.69
N SER A 40 -3.29 -10.95 -17.00
CA SER A 40 -2.64 -11.91 -17.91
C SER A 40 -1.15 -11.56 -18.06
N GLU A 41 -0.33 -12.54 -18.43
CA GLU A 41 1.09 -12.25 -18.71
C GLU A 41 1.28 -11.28 -19.88
N GLU A 42 0.37 -11.31 -20.86
CA GLU A 42 0.41 -10.39 -22.00
C GLU A 42 0.13 -8.95 -21.53
N ASP A 43 -0.88 -8.75 -20.67
CA ASP A 43 -1.19 -7.46 -20.08
C ASP A 43 -0.01 -6.93 -19.25
N GLU A 44 0.59 -7.77 -18.42
CA GLU A 44 1.76 -7.40 -17.60
C GLU A 44 2.94 -6.99 -18.49
N LYS A 45 3.25 -7.75 -19.54
CA LYS A 45 4.34 -7.43 -20.48
C LYS A 45 4.09 -6.14 -21.24
N HIS A 46 2.85 -5.87 -21.63
CA HIS A 46 2.48 -4.66 -22.36
C HIS A 46 2.45 -3.41 -21.46
N LYS A 47 1.97 -3.54 -20.22
CA LYS A 47 1.85 -2.42 -19.27
C LYS A 47 3.12 -2.14 -18.48
N ASN A 48 4.05 -3.09 -18.39
CA ASN A 48 5.30 -2.90 -17.66
C ASN A 48 6.33 -2.13 -18.50
N LEU A 49 6.28 -0.80 -18.36
CA LEU A 49 7.12 0.13 -19.11
C LEU A 49 8.48 0.42 -18.44
N VAL A 50 8.69 -0.02 -17.20
CA VAL A 50 9.87 0.33 -16.39
C VAL A 50 10.79 -0.87 -16.19
N SER A 51 12.10 -0.63 -16.20
CA SER A 51 13.08 -1.68 -15.93
C SER A 51 13.05 -2.10 -14.45
N LYS A 52 13.40 -3.37 -14.19
CA LYS A 52 13.55 -3.91 -12.82
C LYS A 52 14.42 -3.02 -11.93
N TRP A 53 15.44 -2.45 -12.53
CA TRP A 53 16.42 -1.62 -11.85
C TRP A 53 15.84 -0.23 -11.48
N GLN A 54 14.96 0.35 -12.32
CA GLN A 54 14.18 1.54 -11.96
C GLN A 54 13.22 1.26 -10.79
N VAL A 55 12.54 0.11 -10.81
CA VAL A 55 11.67 -0.32 -9.70
C VAL A 55 12.46 -0.42 -8.40
N LEU A 56 13.63 -1.07 -8.42
CA LEU A 56 14.48 -1.21 -7.23
C LEU A 56 14.93 0.16 -6.67
N ARG A 57 15.38 1.10 -7.52
CA ARG A 57 15.71 2.46 -7.03
C ARG A 57 14.48 3.17 -6.47
N GLY A 58 13.30 3.01 -7.07
CA GLY A 58 12.05 3.59 -6.57
C GLY A 58 11.66 3.07 -5.18
N VAL A 59 11.72 1.75 -4.98
CA VAL A 59 11.44 1.12 -3.67
C VAL A 59 12.44 1.56 -2.61
N LEU A 60 13.74 1.56 -2.93
CA LEU A 60 14.76 2.01 -1.97
C LEU A 60 14.64 3.50 -1.65
N LEU A 61 14.30 4.34 -2.62
CA LEU A 61 14.08 5.77 -2.41
C LEU A 61 12.86 6.03 -1.51
N THR A 62 11.73 5.40 -1.79
CA THR A 62 10.51 5.53 -0.99
C THR A 62 10.72 5.06 0.45
N GLN A 63 11.37 3.91 0.65
CA GLN A 63 11.71 3.41 1.99
C GLN A 63 12.71 4.31 2.72
N SER A 64 13.67 4.90 2.01
CA SER A 64 14.62 5.85 2.60
C SER A 64 13.89 7.13 3.06
N LEU A 65 12.94 7.62 2.26
CA LEU A 65 12.13 8.79 2.62
C LEU A 65 11.16 8.49 3.78
N GLN A 66 10.56 7.31 3.81
CA GLN A 66 9.73 6.85 4.94
C GLN A 66 10.57 6.71 6.22
N ALA A 67 11.74 6.07 6.15
CA ALA A 67 12.64 5.92 7.28
C ALA A 67 13.13 7.28 7.80
N PHE A 68 13.45 8.20 6.90
CA PHE A 68 13.85 9.56 7.25
C PHE A 68 12.69 10.34 7.88
N GLY A 69 11.48 10.26 7.33
CA GLY A 69 10.28 10.88 7.91
C GLY A 69 9.97 10.34 9.32
N ALA A 70 10.05 9.02 9.51
CA ALA A 70 9.87 8.39 10.82
C ALA A 70 10.98 8.81 11.81
N PHE A 71 12.23 8.90 11.36
CA PHE A 71 13.33 9.40 12.16
C PHE A 71 13.08 10.85 12.64
N LEU A 72 12.69 11.74 11.73
CA LEU A 72 12.36 13.13 12.08
C LEU A 72 11.17 13.21 13.04
N LEU A 73 10.14 12.39 12.83
CA LEU A 73 8.99 12.31 13.73
C LEU A 73 9.42 11.91 15.14
N PHE A 74 10.24 10.86 15.28
CA PHE A 74 10.69 10.39 16.59
C PHE A 74 11.63 11.38 17.27
N MET A 75 12.51 12.06 16.52
CA MET A 75 13.27 13.20 17.03
C MET A 75 12.35 14.28 17.60
N ALA A 76 11.38 14.74 16.81
CA ALA A 76 10.44 15.79 17.23
C ALA A 76 9.55 15.38 18.40
N THR A 77 9.11 14.13 18.47
CA THR A 77 8.28 13.64 19.59
C THR A 77 9.08 13.31 20.85
N GLY A 78 10.36 12.96 20.70
CA GLY A 78 11.29 12.74 21.82
C GLY A 78 11.79 14.04 22.44
N GLU A 79 11.78 15.14 21.68
CA GLU A 79 12.17 16.50 22.10
C GLU A 79 10.98 17.39 22.49
N ASN A 80 9.81 16.82 22.84
CA ASN A 80 8.67 17.61 23.36
C ASN A 80 8.89 18.08 24.81
N GLU A 81 9.95 18.87 25.01
CA GLU A 81 9.90 20.14 25.71
C GLU A 81 10.38 21.24 24.72
N LYS A 82 9.43 21.86 23.98
CA LYS A 82 9.46 23.14 23.20
C LYS A 82 9.43 23.08 21.65
N THR A 83 8.19 23.17 21.14
CA THR A 83 7.60 23.97 20.02
C THR A 83 8.34 24.32 18.70
N GLU A 84 7.62 24.03 17.58
CA GLU A 84 7.39 24.75 16.27
C GLU A 84 8.61 25.32 15.47
N ASP A 85 8.74 25.29 14.13
CA ASP A 85 7.76 25.35 13.03
C ASP A 85 8.37 25.06 11.63
N SER A 86 7.51 24.69 10.66
CA SER A 86 7.51 24.99 9.20
C SER A 86 8.46 24.38 8.11
N ALA A 87 7.86 23.53 7.26
CA ALA A 87 7.63 23.58 5.78
C ALA A 87 8.71 23.81 4.67
N SER A 88 8.60 22.90 3.68
CA SER A 88 8.60 23.07 2.20
C SER A 88 9.91 23.19 1.39
N ALA A 89 10.08 22.27 0.43
CA ALA A 89 10.82 22.51 -0.81
C ALA A 89 10.13 21.86 -2.02
N ALA A 90 9.90 22.66 -3.07
CA ALA A 90 9.28 22.26 -4.33
C ALA A 90 10.26 21.51 -5.25
N THR A 91 9.78 20.58 -6.09
CA THR A 91 10.55 20.01 -7.20
C THR A 91 9.66 19.76 -8.44
N LYS A 92 10.25 19.99 -9.62
CA LYS A 92 9.69 20.02 -10.99
C LYS A 92 9.11 18.68 -11.49
N PRO A 93 8.32 18.68 -12.59
CA PRO A 93 7.33 17.65 -12.84
C PRO A 93 7.86 16.54 -13.74
N THR A 94 8.10 15.34 -13.20
CA THR A 94 8.03 14.09 -14.00
C THR A 94 7.78 12.81 -13.19
N SER A 95 7.11 12.89 -12.04
CA SER A 95 6.73 11.71 -11.25
C SER A 95 5.62 12.03 -10.23
N PHE A 96 4.48 12.54 -10.71
CA PHE A 96 3.37 12.98 -9.85
C PHE A 96 2.76 11.84 -9.00
N ILE A 97 2.68 10.62 -9.54
CA ILE A 97 1.99 9.50 -8.87
C ILE A 97 2.80 8.95 -7.67
N VAL A 98 4.14 8.89 -7.78
CA VAL A 98 5.00 8.35 -6.71
C VAL A 98 5.12 9.33 -5.54
N ILE A 99 5.05 10.64 -5.82
CA ILE A 99 5.19 11.68 -4.80
C ILE A 99 3.89 11.85 -4.02
N GLU A 100 2.73 11.77 -4.69
CA GLU A 100 1.43 11.93 -4.03
C GLU A 100 1.16 10.80 -3.03
N GLY A 101 1.33 9.54 -3.44
CA GLY A 101 1.18 8.39 -2.53
C GLY A 101 2.18 8.42 -1.37
N LEU A 102 3.45 8.72 -1.64
CA LEU A 102 4.49 8.78 -0.60
C LEU A 102 4.25 9.91 0.42
N LEU A 103 3.83 11.09 -0.04
CA LEU A 103 3.52 12.21 0.86
C LEU A 103 2.27 11.91 1.69
N ILE A 104 1.22 11.37 1.09
CA ILE A 104 -0.01 11.00 1.79
C ILE A 104 0.28 9.92 2.84
N ASP A 105 1.07 8.90 2.50
CA ASP A 105 1.38 7.80 3.43
C ASP A 105 2.28 8.27 4.59
N THR A 106 3.29 9.08 4.30
CA THR A 106 4.24 9.56 5.32
C THR A 106 3.57 10.56 6.27
N VAL A 107 2.87 11.56 5.72
CA VAL A 107 2.18 12.59 6.52
C VAL A 107 0.97 11.99 7.21
N GLY A 108 0.17 11.19 6.52
CA GLY A 108 -0.99 10.51 7.09
C GLY A 108 -0.59 9.55 8.21
N GLY A 109 0.50 8.80 8.04
CA GLY A 109 1.07 7.95 9.08
C GLY A 109 1.52 8.75 10.31
N ALA A 110 2.25 9.85 10.11
CA ALA A 110 2.69 10.72 11.21
C ALA A 110 1.50 11.32 11.98
N VAL A 111 0.49 11.82 11.25
CA VAL A 111 -0.74 12.34 11.85
C VAL A 111 -1.49 11.26 12.63
N ALA A 112 -1.60 10.04 12.09
CA ALA A 112 -2.23 8.92 12.79
C ALA A 112 -1.47 8.55 14.07
N PHE A 113 -0.14 8.52 14.03
CA PHE A 113 0.70 8.27 15.20
C PHE A 113 0.46 9.30 16.31
N VAL A 114 0.52 10.59 15.98
CA VAL A 114 0.34 11.69 16.93
C VAL A 114 -1.09 11.74 17.48
N LEU A 115 -2.10 11.73 16.61
CA LEU A 115 -3.49 11.90 17.03
C LEU A 115 -4.03 10.70 17.82
N SER A 116 -3.56 9.49 17.54
CA SER A 116 -3.97 8.31 18.31
C SER A 116 -3.33 8.24 19.69
N GLY A 117 -2.25 8.99 19.94
CA GLY A 117 -1.47 8.89 21.17
C GLY A 117 -0.86 7.50 21.39
N MET A 118 -0.68 6.72 20.32
CA MET A 118 -0.19 5.34 20.43
C MET A 118 1.25 5.31 20.94
N SER A 119 1.57 4.31 21.76
CA SER A 119 2.96 4.10 22.17
C SER A 119 3.82 3.70 20.97
N LEU A 120 5.13 3.92 21.05
CA LEU A 120 6.09 3.51 20.02
C LEU A 120 6.04 1.99 19.75
N ARG A 121 5.79 1.17 20.79
CA ARG A 121 5.59 -0.27 20.63
C ARG A 121 4.32 -0.59 19.87
N THR A 122 3.23 0.11 20.16
CA THR A 122 1.97 -0.04 19.44
C THR A 122 2.11 0.38 17.97
N SER A 123 2.87 1.44 17.70
CA SER A 123 3.08 1.92 16.33
C SER A 123 3.91 0.95 15.50
N ILE A 124 4.90 0.26 16.08
CA ILE A 124 5.61 -0.83 15.40
C ILE A 124 4.63 -1.88 14.88
N PHE A 125 3.72 -2.36 15.72
CA PHE A 125 2.72 -3.35 15.31
C PHE A 125 1.76 -2.79 14.28
N PHE A 126 1.24 -1.57 14.51
CA PHE A 126 0.28 -0.94 13.62
C PHE A 126 0.84 -0.69 12.22
N PHE A 127 2.02 -0.07 12.11
CA PHE A 127 2.63 0.21 10.82
C PHE A 127 3.16 -1.04 10.12
N SER A 128 3.60 -2.06 10.87
CA SER A 128 3.90 -3.38 10.28
C SER A 128 2.65 -4.01 9.65
N PHE A 129 1.51 -3.91 10.32
CA PHE A 129 0.24 -4.39 9.78
C PHE A 129 -0.20 -3.59 8.55
N VAL A 130 -0.04 -2.26 8.58
CA VAL A 130 -0.26 -1.41 7.39
C VAL A 130 0.67 -1.83 6.24
N SER A 131 1.95 -2.12 6.49
CA SER A 131 2.88 -2.60 5.44
C SER A 131 2.43 -3.91 4.81
N ILE A 132 1.98 -4.87 5.63
CA ILE A 132 1.38 -6.12 5.14
C ILE A 132 0.18 -5.78 4.24
N LYS A 133 -0.67 -4.87 4.69
CA LYS A 133 -1.90 -4.48 4.01
C LYS A 133 -1.65 -3.82 2.65
N ILE A 134 -0.71 -2.88 2.59
CA ILE A 134 -0.29 -2.23 1.33
C ILE A 134 0.20 -3.28 0.33
N VAL A 135 1.06 -4.21 0.75
CA VAL A 135 1.57 -5.25 -0.15
C VAL A 135 0.43 -6.19 -0.58
N ASP A 136 -0.46 -6.58 0.34
CA ASP A 136 -1.62 -7.44 0.05
C ASP A 136 -2.56 -6.79 -0.97
N ASP A 137 -2.86 -5.50 -0.81
CA ASP A 137 -3.76 -4.75 -1.70
C ASP A 137 -3.13 -4.46 -3.08
N HIS A 138 -1.80 -4.56 -3.20
CA HIS A 138 -1.06 -4.35 -4.47
C HIS A 138 -0.42 -5.62 -5.02
N CYS A 139 -0.71 -6.79 -4.46
CA CYS A 139 0.00 -8.02 -4.85
C CYS A 139 -0.41 -8.52 -6.24
N GLY A 140 -1.57 -8.11 -6.76
CA GLY A 140 -2.09 -8.57 -8.05
C GLY A 140 -2.66 -10.00 -8.02
N PHE A 141 -2.93 -10.56 -6.84
CA PHE A 141 -3.48 -11.91 -6.67
C PHE A 141 -4.80 -11.91 -5.89
N SER A 142 -5.71 -12.80 -6.29
CA SER A 142 -6.90 -13.16 -5.51
C SER A 142 -6.74 -14.58 -4.94
N LEU A 143 -6.07 -14.67 -3.79
CA LEU A 143 -5.79 -15.95 -3.13
C LEU A 143 -7.02 -16.50 -2.37
N PRO A 144 -7.34 -17.80 -2.51
CA PRO A 144 -8.44 -18.42 -1.80
C PRO A 144 -8.11 -18.53 -0.30
N GLY A 145 -9.06 -18.13 0.54
CA GLY A 145 -8.90 -18.23 1.99
C GLY A 145 -7.90 -17.26 2.62
N ASN A 146 -7.50 -16.19 1.91
CA ASN A 146 -6.67 -15.13 2.49
C ASN A 146 -7.42 -14.51 3.71
N PRO A 147 -6.89 -14.65 4.94
CA PRO A 147 -7.55 -14.13 6.14
C PRO A 147 -7.69 -12.60 6.11
N ILE A 148 -6.78 -11.90 5.44
CA ILE A 148 -6.83 -10.44 5.32
C ILE A 148 -8.05 -10.03 4.48
N HIS A 149 -8.28 -10.70 3.35
CA HIS A 149 -9.45 -10.44 2.49
C HIS A 149 -10.78 -10.80 3.17
N PHE A 150 -10.76 -11.68 4.17
CA PHE A 150 -11.93 -11.99 4.98
C PHE A 150 -12.35 -10.81 5.86
N PHE A 151 -11.39 -10.21 6.57
CA PHE A 151 -11.65 -9.08 7.48
C PHE A 151 -11.79 -7.74 6.74
N PHE A 152 -11.02 -7.54 5.67
CA PHE A 152 -10.94 -6.27 4.96
C PHE A 152 -11.46 -6.40 3.53
N LYS A 153 -12.49 -5.62 3.22
CA LYS A 153 -13.06 -5.57 1.87
C LYS A 153 -12.23 -4.73 0.91
N ASN A 154 -11.37 -3.83 1.45
CA ASN A 154 -10.27 -3.31 0.67
C ASN A 154 -9.20 -4.42 0.56
N ASN A 155 -9.00 -4.87 -0.68
CA ASN A 155 -8.11 -5.96 -1.07
C ASN A 155 -7.62 -5.72 -2.51
N ALA A 156 -6.76 -6.63 -3.01
CA ALA A 156 -6.18 -6.56 -4.34
C ALA A 156 -7.20 -6.40 -5.48
N VAL A 157 -8.36 -7.05 -5.40
CA VAL A 157 -9.39 -6.96 -6.44
C VAL A 157 -10.07 -5.60 -6.43
N TYR A 158 -10.43 -5.11 -5.24
CA TYR A 158 -11.01 -3.78 -5.07
C TYR A 158 -10.06 -2.69 -5.58
N HIS A 159 -8.78 -2.81 -5.26
CA HIS A 159 -7.75 -1.87 -5.67
C HIS A 159 -7.45 -1.96 -7.17
N ASP A 160 -7.49 -3.17 -7.75
CA ASP A 160 -7.34 -3.36 -9.19
C ASP A 160 -8.41 -2.61 -9.99
N VAL A 161 -9.68 -2.69 -9.56
CA VAL A 161 -10.77 -1.93 -10.19
C VAL A 161 -10.45 -0.45 -10.24
N HIS A 162 -9.95 0.14 -9.15
CA HIS A 162 -9.58 1.56 -9.10
C HIS A 162 -8.53 1.95 -10.16
N HIS A 163 -7.57 1.07 -10.46
CA HIS A 163 -6.53 1.32 -11.45
C HIS A 163 -6.95 1.05 -12.91
N GLN A 164 -8.10 0.44 -13.13
CA GLN A 164 -8.63 0.27 -14.48
C GLN A 164 -9.07 1.62 -15.06
N ASN A 165 -8.99 1.78 -16.39
CA ASN A 165 -9.22 3.07 -17.06
C ASN A 165 -10.56 3.75 -16.71
N TYR A 166 -11.60 2.97 -16.43
CA TYR A 166 -12.91 3.47 -15.99
C TYR A 166 -13.03 3.60 -14.46
N GLY A 167 -12.21 2.88 -13.70
CA GLY A 167 -12.29 2.81 -12.25
C GLY A 167 -11.52 3.91 -11.52
N ALA A 168 -10.72 4.72 -12.21
CA ALA A 168 -10.06 5.90 -11.64
C ALA A 168 -11.04 6.95 -11.05
N LYS A 169 -12.35 6.76 -11.27
CA LYS A 169 -13.46 7.58 -10.73
C LYS A 169 -14.15 6.96 -9.51
N TYR A 170 -13.74 5.78 -9.07
CA TYR A 170 -14.43 4.99 -8.04
C TYR A 170 -13.42 4.31 -7.09
N ASN A 171 -13.93 3.76 -5.99
CA ASN A 171 -13.17 2.90 -5.06
C ASN A 171 -11.94 3.57 -4.42
N PHE A 172 -12.08 4.78 -3.88
CA PHE A 172 -10.97 5.59 -3.36
C PHE A 172 -10.52 5.23 -1.94
N SER A 173 -11.38 4.59 -1.14
CA SER A 173 -11.10 4.30 0.27
C SER A 173 -9.92 3.36 0.37
N GLN A 174 -8.88 3.79 1.06
CA GLN A 174 -7.73 2.98 1.46
C GLN A 174 -7.44 3.18 2.96
N PRO A 175 -6.72 2.26 3.62
CA PRO A 175 -6.26 0.94 3.15
C PRO A 175 -7.10 -0.23 3.67
N PHE A 176 -8.02 -0.01 4.63
CA PHE A 176 -8.68 -1.11 5.34
C PHE A 176 -10.12 -1.37 4.89
N PHE A 177 -10.93 -0.31 4.78
CA PHE A 177 -12.37 -0.43 4.61
C PHE A 177 -12.84 0.35 3.39
N VAL A 178 -13.93 -0.12 2.79
CA VAL A 178 -14.60 0.51 1.64
C VAL A 178 -15.77 1.41 2.06
N MET A 179 -15.83 1.75 3.34
CA MET A 179 -17.02 2.36 3.95
C MET A 179 -17.30 3.75 3.38
N TRP A 180 -16.27 4.58 3.18
CA TRP A 180 -16.45 5.92 2.63
C TRP A 180 -16.99 5.88 1.21
N ASP A 181 -16.52 4.97 0.36
CA ASP A 181 -17.09 4.81 -0.99
C ASP A 181 -18.55 4.34 -0.96
N LYS A 182 -18.92 3.50 0.00
CA LYS A 182 -20.31 3.08 0.16
C LYS A 182 -21.22 4.19 0.66
N ILE A 183 -20.73 5.01 1.60
CA ILE A 183 -21.49 6.13 2.16
C ILE A 183 -21.66 7.25 1.12
N LEU A 184 -20.60 7.55 0.36
CA LEU A 184 -20.56 8.66 -0.58
C LEU A 184 -20.97 8.27 -2.02
N GLY A 185 -21.30 7.00 -2.26
CA GLY A 185 -21.79 6.53 -3.56
C GLY A 185 -20.70 6.37 -4.63
N THR A 186 -19.43 6.31 -4.24
CA THR A 186 -18.28 6.12 -5.16
C THR A 186 -17.79 4.67 -5.20
N TYR A 187 -18.54 3.72 -4.63
CA TYR A 187 -18.22 2.30 -4.68
C TYR A 187 -18.66 1.70 -6.02
N MET A 188 -17.70 1.13 -6.76
CA MET A 188 -17.96 0.35 -7.97
C MET A 188 -17.99 -1.15 -7.66
N PRO A 189 -19.15 -1.82 -7.82
CA PRO A 189 -19.23 -3.26 -7.71
C PRO A 189 -18.52 -3.96 -8.87
N TYR A 190 -18.01 -5.16 -8.61
CA TYR A 190 -17.24 -5.94 -9.58
C TYR A 190 -17.53 -7.44 -9.45
N SER A 191 -17.24 -8.18 -10.52
CA SER A 191 -17.23 -9.63 -10.58
C SER A 191 -15.83 -10.13 -10.93
N LEU A 192 -15.47 -11.28 -10.36
CA LEU A 192 -14.22 -11.96 -10.64
C LEU A 192 -14.50 -13.16 -11.55
N GLU A 193 -14.09 -13.07 -12.81
CA GLU A 193 -14.31 -14.10 -13.82
C GLU A 193 -13.04 -14.93 -14.01
N LYS A 194 -13.15 -16.27 -14.11
CA LYS A 194 -11.98 -17.12 -14.39
C LYS A 194 -11.64 -17.07 -15.87
N ARG A 195 -10.35 -16.88 -16.18
CA ARG A 195 -9.84 -17.00 -17.56
C ARG A 195 -9.69 -18.46 -17.96
N ILE A 196 -9.82 -18.75 -19.26
CA ILE A 196 -9.64 -20.08 -19.84
C ILE A 196 -8.20 -20.59 -19.62
N GLU A 197 -7.22 -19.68 -19.71
CA GLU A 197 -5.79 -19.97 -19.56
C GLU A 197 -5.31 -19.99 -18.10
N GLY A 198 -6.20 -19.75 -17.14
CA GLY A 198 -5.88 -19.62 -15.72
C GLY A 198 -5.81 -18.16 -15.23
N GLY A 199 -6.00 -18.00 -13.92
CA GLY A 199 -6.14 -16.69 -13.29
C GLY A 199 -7.55 -16.11 -13.40
N PHE A 200 -7.67 -14.83 -13.04
CA PHE A 200 -8.93 -14.12 -12.96
C PHE A 200 -8.89 -12.80 -13.73
N GLU A 201 -10.01 -12.44 -14.36
CA GLU A 201 -10.27 -11.13 -14.92
C GLU A 201 -11.30 -10.41 -14.03
N VAL A 202 -10.99 -9.17 -13.64
CA VAL A 202 -11.90 -8.35 -12.86
C VAL A 202 -12.76 -7.52 -13.82
N ARG A 203 -14.08 -7.58 -13.66
CA ARG A 203 -15.03 -6.82 -14.48
C ARG A 203 -15.98 -6.01 -13.60
N PRO A 204 -16.29 -4.75 -13.95
CA PRO A 204 -17.37 -4.00 -13.32
C PRO A 204 -18.69 -4.76 -13.46
N ALA A 205 -19.51 -4.70 -12.41
CA ALA A 205 -20.87 -5.19 -12.52
C ALA A 205 -21.62 -4.34 -13.58
N LYS A 206 -22.27 -5.02 -14.53
CA LYS A 206 -22.93 -4.47 -15.73
C LYS A 206 -23.99 -3.37 -15.50
N GLU A 207 -24.28 -2.98 -14.27
CA GLU A 207 -25.44 -2.13 -13.92
C GLU A 207 -25.13 -0.69 -13.53
N PHE A 208 -23.87 -0.26 -13.41
CA PHE A 208 -23.58 1.15 -13.15
C PHE A 208 -23.40 1.91 -14.46
N LYS A 209 -24.52 2.41 -15.00
CA LYS A 209 -24.52 3.43 -16.04
C LYS A 209 -23.91 4.71 -15.47
N ASP A 210 -23.01 5.32 -16.24
CA ASP A 210 -22.67 6.73 -16.08
C ASP A 210 -23.97 7.53 -16.28
N ASP A 211 -24.47 8.15 -15.20
CA ASP A 211 -25.44 9.25 -15.27
C ASP A 211 -24.69 10.58 -15.50
#